data_AF-A0A6I3BST4-F1
#
_entry.id   AF-A0A6I3BST4-F1
#
_cell.length_a   1.000
_cell.length_b   1.000
_cell.length_c   1.000
_cell.angle_alpha   90.00
_cell.angle_beta   90.00
_cell.angle_gamma   90.00
#
_symmetry.space_group_name_H-M   'P 1'
#
loop_
_entity.id
_entity.type
_entity.pdbx_description
1 polymer ?
#
loop_
_entity_poly.entity_id
_entity_poly.type
_entity_poly.pdbx_seq_one_letter_code
_entity_poly.pdbx_strand_id
1 'polypeptide(L)'
;MDNAPASGSVPAYLNPAILAVFLVVTAIFTATGDWYHAFKMIHVIFALIWIGGGFLLTILGLTAERTNDPAELATVAKQAATVGEKLFTPAALFTLLSGIAMMLNIDWGWSTFWVLFGLLGFAASFAVGVGVLTPLSKQARQIAMTSGPTSPEAVAVTKKILLVARFDMAVLLLVVVDMAVKPWA
;
A
#
# COMPACT_ATOMS: atom_id res chain seq x y z
N MET A 1 4.31 5.54 48.06
CA MET A 1 5.28 6.12 47.11
C MET A 1 4.90 5.59 45.75
N ASP A 2 4.41 6.49 44.92
CA ASP A 2 3.67 6.25 43.68
C ASP A 2 4.52 5.63 42.58
N ASN A 3 4.03 4.52 42.01
CA ASN A 3 4.47 4.03 40.70
C ASN A 3 3.44 4.48 39.66
N ALA A 4 3.51 5.75 39.26
CA ALA A 4 2.77 6.22 38.10
C ALA A 4 3.35 5.57 36.82
N PRO A 5 2.53 5.01 35.92
CA PRO A 5 3.02 4.49 34.65
C PRO A 5 3.58 5.65 33.80
N ALA A 6 4.78 5.44 33.26
CA ALA A 6 5.45 6.37 32.35
C ALA A 6 4.48 6.79 31.24
N SER A 7 4.22 8.10 31.13
CA SER A 7 3.45 8.66 30.03
C SER A 7 4.09 8.22 28.73
N GLY A 8 3.36 7.42 27.93
CA GLY A 8 3.79 7.00 26.61
C GLY A 8 4.04 8.23 25.76
N SER A 9 5.30 8.64 25.64
CA SER A 9 5.72 9.60 24.64
C SER A 9 5.38 8.96 23.29
N VAL A 10 4.48 9.60 22.55
CA VAL A 10 4.25 9.26 21.15
C VAL A 10 5.62 9.32 20.48
N PRO A 11 6.16 8.21 19.96
CA PRO A 11 7.50 8.25 19.41
C PRO A 11 7.50 9.19 18.20
N ALA A 12 8.40 10.18 18.26
CA ALA A 12 8.48 11.33 17.37
C ALA A 12 9.01 10.95 15.97
N TYR A 13 8.29 10.10 15.25
CA TYR A 13 8.62 9.74 13.87
C TYR A 13 8.06 10.73 12.84
N LEU A 14 7.17 11.63 13.25
CA LEU A 14 6.73 12.74 12.43
C LEU A 14 7.67 13.92 12.69
N ASN A 15 8.66 14.13 11.81
CA ASN A 15 9.43 15.36 11.85
C ASN A 15 8.46 16.53 11.58
N PRO A 16 8.23 17.46 12.52
CA PRO A 16 7.27 18.54 12.35
C PRO A 16 7.62 19.42 11.14
N ALA A 17 8.89 19.45 10.73
CA ALA A 17 9.30 20.10 9.49
C ALA A 17 8.78 19.39 8.23
N ILE A 18 8.74 18.05 8.21
CA ILE A 18 8.20 17.27 7.07
C ILE A 18 6.68 17.47 6.99
N LEU A 19 5.99 17.42 8.14
CA LEU A 19 4.56 17.69 8.19
C LEU A 19 4.24 19.14 7.77
N ALA A 20 5.00 20.11 8.25
CA ALA A 20 4.82 21.52 7.89
C ALA A 20 5.07 21.77 6.40
N VAL A 21 6.13 21.19 5.81
CA VAL A 21 6.39 21.28 4.36
C VAL A 21 5.25 20.65 3.58
N PHE A 22 4.78 19.47 3.98
CA PHE A 22 3.66 18.81 3.32
C PHE A 22 2.37 19.63 3.39
N LEU A 23 2.04 20.20 4.55
CA LEU A 23 0.86 21.05 4.75
C LEU A 23 0.97 22.37 3.98
N VAL A 24 2.14 23.00 3.94
CA VAL A 24 2.38 24.24 3.19
C VAL A 24 2.28 23.99 1.69
N VAL A 25 2.89 22.92 1.17
CA VAL A 25 2.76 22.54 -0.25
C VAL A 25 1.31 22.22 -0.60
N THR A 26 0.61 21.46 0.25
CA THR A 26 -0.82 21.17 0.09
C THR A 26 -1.64 22.46 0.05
N ALA A 27 -1.44 23.36 1.02
CA ALA A 27 -2.16 24.64 1.11
C ALA A 27 -1.91 25.54 -0.11
N ILE A 28 -0.67 25.61 -0.58
CA ILE A 28 -0.30 26.38 -1.78
C ILE A 28 -0.98 25.79 -3.02
N PHE A 29 -0.98 24.47 -3.20
CA PHE A 29 -1.63 23.80 -4.34
C PHE A 29 -3.15 23.94 -4.32
N THR A 30 -3.79 23.84 -3.14
CA THR A 30 -5.24 24.07 -3.00
C THR A 30 -5.63 25.54 -3.12
N ALA A 31 -4.74 26.47 -2.79
CA ALA A 31 -4.99 27.91 -2.91
C ALA A 31 -4.77 28.44 -4.34
N THR A 32 -4.13 27.65 -5.21
CA THR A 32 -3.77 28.03 -6.59
C THR A 32 -4.55 27.31 -7.68
N GLY A 33 -5.15 26.14 -7.41
CA GLY A 33 -5.50 25.19 -8.47
C GLY A 33 -6.96 24.73 -8.51
N ASP A 34 -7.53 24.84 -9.71
CA ASP A 34 -8.74 24.17 -10.21
C ASP A 34 -8.90 22.72 -9.70
N TRP A 35 -10.15 22.29 -9.49
CA TRP A 35 -10.59 21.02 -8.87
C TRP A 35 -9.72 19.82 -9.22
N TYR A 36 -9.40 19.67 -10.51
CA TYR A 36 -8.55 18.61 -11.02
C TYR A 36 -7.16 18.53 -10.35
N HIS A 37 -6.48 19.66 -10.11
CA HIS A 37 -5.12 19.67 -9.56
C HIS A 37 -5.11 19.19 -8.10
N ALA A 38 -6.13 19.56 -7.32
CA ALA A 38 -6.28 19.11 -5.93
C ALA A 38 -6.46 17.59 -5.87
N PHE A 39 -7.35 17.03 -6.67
CA PHE A 39 -7.56 15.58 -6.72
C PHE A 39 -6.36 14.83 -7.31
N LYS A 40 -5.64 15.41 -8.28
CA LYS A 40 -4.40 14.82 -8.79
C LYS A 40 -3.33 14.69 -7.72
N MET A 41 -3.18 15.71 -6.89
CA MET A 41 -2.23 15.68 -5.77
C MET A 41 -2.60 14.57 -4.78
N ILE A 42 -3.87 14.50 -4.37
CA ILE A 42 -4.38 13.44 -3.49
C ILE A 42 -4.12 12.06 -4.11
N HIS A 43 -4.48 11.87 -5.38
CA HIS A 43 -4.29 10.62 -6.12
C HIS A 43 -2.84 10.14 -6.07
N VAL A 44 -1.90 11.01 -6.46
CA VAL A 44 -0.49 10.65 -6.55
C VAL A 44 0.11 10.36 -5.17
N ILE A 45 -0.21 11.17 -4.15
CA ILE A 45 0.33 10.97 -2.80
C ILE A 45 -0.10 9.61 -2.23
N PHE A 46 -1.39 9.29 -2.33
CA PHE A 46 -1.89 8.02 -1.81
C PHE A 46 -1.41 6.83 -2.65
N ALA A 47 -1.24 7.00 -3.97
CA ALA A 47 -0.62 5.99 -4.82
C ALA A 47 0.83 5.71 -4.40
N LEU A 48 1.61 6.74 -4.07
CA LEU A 48 2.99 6.59 -3.58
C LEU A 48 3.04 5.86 -2.24
N ILE A 49 2.15 6.18 -1.30
CA ILE A 49 2.07 5.51 0.01
C ILE A 49 1.75 4.02 -0.18
N TRP A 50 0.76 3.72 -1.01
CA TRP A 50 0.32 2.35 -1.27
C TRP A 50 1.39 1.53 -2.02
N ILE A 51 1.78 1.98 -3.21
CA ILE A 51 2.63 1.22 -4.13
C ILE A 51 4.09 1.28 -3.67
N GLY A 52 4.58 2.44 -3.22
CA GLY A 52 5.94 2.58 -2.69
C GLY A 52 6.15 1.78 -1.40
N GLY A 53 5.17 1.82 -0.49
CA GLY A 53 5.21 1.00 0.73
C GLY A 53 5.15 -0.50 0.42
N GLY A 54 4.27 -0.91 -0.50
CA GLY A 54 4.18 -2.31 -0.94
C GLY A 54 5.45 -2.80 -1.63
N PHE A 55 6.10 -1.94 -2.42
CA PHE A 55 7.39 -2.23 -3.04
C PHE A 55 8.49 -2.44 -2.00
N LEU A 56 8.57 -1.57 -0.97
CA LEU A 56 9.50 -1.74 0.14
C LEU A 56 9.29 -3.08 0.87
N LEU A 57 8.04 -3.43 1.22
CA LEU A 57 7.75 -4.71 1.87
C LEU A 57 8.05 -5.90 0.97
N THR A 58 7.91 -5.75 -0.34
CA THR A 58 8.31 -6.78 -1.31
C THR A 58 9.80 -7.04 -1.26
N ILE A 59 10.62 -5.98 -1.20
CA ILE A 59 12.08 -6.10 -1.04
C ILE A 59 12.43 -6.73 0.31
N LEU A 60 11.84 -6.26 1.40
CA LEU A 60 12.09 -6.83 2.74
C LEU A 60 11.71 -8.31 2.81
N GLY A 61 10.59 -8.71 2.20
CA GLY A 61 10.18 -10.10 2.10
C GLY A 61 11.15 -10.95 1.28
N LEU A 62 11.68 -10.43 0.16
CA LEU A 62 12.73 -11.10 -0.63
C LEU A 62 14.03 -11.26 0.17
N THR A 63 14.42 -10.23 0.92
CA THR A 63 15.61 -10.29 1.76
C THR A 63 15.45 -11.32 2.89
N ALA A 64 14.32 -11.31 3.60
CA ALA A 64 14.03 -12.27 4.68
C ALA A 64 13.94 -13.73 4.17
N GLU A 65 13.47 -13.96 2.94
CA GLU A 65 13.50 -15.31 2.36
C GLU A 65 14.93 -15.81 2.08
N ARG A 66 15.88 -14.91 1.81
CA ARG A 66 17.28 -15.25 1.51
C ARG A 66 18.11 -15.53 2.76
N THR A 67 17.76 -14.96 3.90
CA THR A 67 18.47 -15.21 5.17
C THR A 67 18.19 -16.62 5.72
N ASN A 68 17.14 -17.29 5.23
CA ASN A 68 16.67 -18.59 5.73
C ASN A 68 16.38 -18.58 7.24
N ASP A 69 16.07 -17.42 7.82
CA ASP A 69 15.63 -17.27 9.20
C ASP A 69 14.09 -17.14 9.27
N PRO A 70 13.38 -18.16 9.79
CA PRO A 70 11.93 -18.09 9.98
C PRO A 70 11.45 -16.92 10.84
N ALA A 71 12.26 -16.43 11.77
CA ALA A 71 11.89 -15.33 12.66
C ALA A 71 11.87 -13.98 11.93
N GLU A 72 12.83 -13.75 11.02
CA GLU A 72 12.83 -12.56 10.15
C GLU A 72 11.62 -12.57 9.22
N LEU A 73 11.34 -13.71 8.61
CA LEU A 73 10.19 -13.87 7.72
C LEU A 73 8.86 -13.61 8.45
N ALA A 74 8.70 -14.15 9.65
CA ALA A 74 7.53 -13.91 10.49
C ALA A 74 7.39 -12.43 10.89
N THR A 75 8.52 -11.75 11.14
CA THR A 75 8.55 -10.32 11.47
C THR A 75 8.05 -9.48 10.29
N VAL A 76 8.58 -9.72 9.09
CA VAL A 76 8.14 -9.02 7.86
C VAL A 76 6.67 -9.31 7.58
N ALA A 77 6.21 -10.56 7.73
CA ALA A 77 4.81 -10.92 7.53
C ALA A 77 3.87 -10.16 8.49
N LYS A 78 4.24 -10.04 9.77
CA LYS A 78 3.48 -9.26 10.76
C LYS A 78 3.41 -7.78 10.42
N GLN A 79 4.54 -7.20 9.98
CA GLN A 79 4.59 -5.82 9.51
C GLN A 79 3.70 -5.63 8.29
N ALA A 80 3.80 -6.51 7.29
CA ALA A 80 3.00 -6.46 6.08
C ALA A 80 1.50 -6.57 6.35
N ALA A 81 1.08 -7.46 7.25
CA ALA A 81 -0.34 -7.58 7.65
C ALA A 81 -0.84 -6.28 8.29
N THR A 82 -0.05 -5.68 9.19
CA THR A 82 -0.44 -4.46 9.90
C THR A 82 -0.51 -3.25 8.96
N VAL A 83 0.51 -3.06 8.13
CA VAL A 83 0.59 -1.93 7.19
C VAL A 83 -0.39 -2.10 6.04
N GLY A 84 -0.57 -3.32 5.54
CA GLY A 84 -1.55 -3.63 4.50
C GLY A 84 -2.96 -3.23 4.89
N GLU A 85 -3.42 -3.66 6.07
CA GLU A 85 -4.77 -3.36 6.56
C GLU A 85 -4.95 -1.87 6.91
N LYS A 86 -3.99 -1.29 7.64
CA LYS A 86 -4.17 0.04 8.25
C LYS A 86 -3.74 1.21 7.37
N LEU A 87 -2.88 0.97 6.39
CA LEU A 87 -2.30 2.04 5.56
C LEU A 87 -2.59 1.84 4.08
N PHE A 88 -2.31 0.65 3.53
CA PHE A 88 -2.43 0.42 2.09
C PHE A 88 -3.88 0.37 1.63
N THR A 89 -4.77 -0.32 2.34
CA THR A 89 -6.19 -0.38 1.95
C THR A 89 -6.84 1.01 1.91
N PRO A 90 -6.72 1.87 2.94
CA PRO A 90 -7.20 3.25 2.85
C PRO A 90 -6.54 4.05 1.73
N ALA A 91 -5.22 3.92 1.56
CA ALA A 91 -4.50 4.65 0.52
C ALA A 91 -4.93 4.24 -0.90
N ALA A 92 -5.16 2.94 -1.14
CA ALA A 92 -5.69 2.44 -2.41
C ALA A 92 -7.07 3.03 -2.71
N LEU A 93 -7.95 3.11 -1.71
CA LEU A 93 -9.28 3.73 -1.86
C LEU A 93 -9.19 5.22 -2.17
N PHE A 94 -8.37 5.99 -1.44
CA PHE A 94 -8.19 7.41 -1.74
C PHE A 94 -7.59 7.64 -3.13
N THR A 95 -6.67 6.77 -3.57
CA THR A 95 -6.14 6.77 -4.93
C THR A 95 -7.27 6.60 -5.95
N LEU A 96 -8.10 5.56 -5.83
CA LEU A 96 -9.21 5.34 -6.75
C LEU A 96 -10.22 6.50 -6.77
N LEU A 97 -10.69 6.91 -5.59
CA LEU A 97 -11.74 7.93 -5.47
C LEU A 97 -11.31 9.28 -6.05
N SER A 98 -10.07 9.68 -5.79
CA SER A 98 -9.51 10.91 -6.38
C SER A 98 -9.26 10.78 -7.88
N GLY A 99 -8.91 9.59 -8.38
CA GLY A 99 -8.83 9.29 -9.81
C GLY A 99 -10.17 9.50 -10.52
N ILE A 100 -11.25 8.95 -9.94
CA ILE A 100 -12.62 9.13 -10.43
C ILE A 100 -13.01 10.62 -10.39
N ALA A 101 -12.72 11.33 -9.30
CA ALA A 101 -13.03 12.75 -9.16
C ALA A 101 -12.34 13.64 -10.21
N MET A 102 -11.11 13.30 -10.62
CA MET A 102 -10.44 13.96 -11.75
C MET A 102 -11.16 13.69 -13.08
N MET A 103 -11.54 12.43 -13.35
CA MET A 103 -12.23 12.03 -14.58
C MET A 103 -13.65 12.62 -14.70
N LEU A 104 -14.30 12.97 -13.59
CA LEU A 104 -15.59 13.66 -13.62
C LEU A 104 -15.46 15.16 -13.94
N ASN A 105 -14.27 15.73 -13.78
CA ASN A 105 -14.01 17.14 -14.06
C ASN A 105 -13.49 17.40 -15.48
N ILE A 106 -12.88 16.40 -16.12
CA ILE A 106 -12.28 16.50 -17.46
C ILE A 106 -12.79 15.38 -18.37
N ASP A 107 -13.11 15.69 -19.61
CA ASP A 107 -13.61 14.72 -20.60
C ASP A 107 -12.47 13.98 -21.34
N TRP A 108 -11.62 13.28 -20.60
CA TRP A 108 -10.54 12.46 -21.17
C TRP A 108 -11.01 11.13 -21.79
N GLY A 109 -12.29 10.79 -21.64
CA GLY A 109 -12.86 9.52 -22.10
C GLY A 109 -12.49 8.34 -21.20
N TRP A 110 -13.52 7.63 -20.71
CA TRP A 110 -13.34 6.46 -19.83
C TRP A 110 -12.77 5.22 -20.54
N SER A 111 -12.88 5.17 -21.87
CA SER A 111 -12.38 4.08 -22.71
C SER A 111 -10.93 4.27 -23.16
N THR A 112 -10.30 5.40 -22.82
CA THR A 112 -8.90 5.66 -23.16
C THR A 112 -8.03 4.60 -22.49
N PHE A 113 -7.08 4.04 -23.23
CA PHE A 113 -6.35 2.83 -22.82
C PHE A 113 -5.79 2.93 -21.41
N TRP A 114 -5.06 4.00 -21.09
CA TRP A 114 -4.40 4.15 -19.79
C TRP A 114 -5.41 4.28 -18.64
N VAL A 115 -6.57 4.89 -18.87
CA VAL A 115 -7.66 4.94 -17.87
C VAL A 115 -8.20 3.53 -17.63
N LEU A 116 -8.55 2.83 -18.71
CA LEU A 116 -9.14 1.50 -18.65
C LEU A 116 -8.18 0.49 -18.03
N PHE A 117 -6.92 0.49 -18.46
CA PHE A 117 -5.87 -0.39 -17.95
C PHE A 117 -5.62 -0.15 -16.46
N GLY A 118 -5.51 1.11 -16.02
CA GLY A 118 -5.35 1.38 -14.59
C GLY A 118 -6.56 1.02 -13.74
N LEU A 119 -7.79 1.21 -14.23
CA LEU A 119 -9.00 0.76 -13.53
C LEU A 119 -9.06 -0.77 -13.42
N LEU A 120 -8.73 -1.49 -14.50
CA LEU A 120 -8.67 -2.95 -14.49
C LEU A 120 -7.54 -3.47 -13.60
N GLY A 121 -6.37 -2.84 -13.63
CA GLY A 121 -5.25 -3.17 -12.75
C GLY A 121 -5.57 -2.95 -11.28
N PHE A 122 -6.22 -1.83 -10.94
CA PHE A 122 -6.76 -1.60 -9.60
C PHE A 122 -7.76 -2.68 -9.21
N ALA A 123 -8.75 -2.98 -10.06
CA ALA A 123 -9.79 -3.97 -9.77
C ALA A 123 -9.19 -5.37 -9.56
N ALA A 124 -8.23 -5.77 -10.39
CA ALA A 124 -7.50 -7.02 -10.26
C ALA A 124 -6.71 -7.08 -8.93
N SER A 125 -5.98 -6.02 -8.60
CA SER A 125 -5.21 -5.96 -7.34
C SER A 125 -6.12 -5.99 -6.11
N PHE A 126 -7.22 -5.23 -6.14
CA PHE A 126 -8.22 -5.25 -5.08
C PHE A 126 -8.84 -6.65 -4.91
N ALA A 127 -9.16 -7.33 -6.02
CA ALA A 127 -9.68 -8.69 -5.99
C ALA A 127 -8.66 -9.70 -5.44
N VAL A 128 -7.38 -9.58 -5.78
CA VAL A 128 -6.30 -10.39 -5.20
C VAL A 128 -6.14 -10.10 -3.70
N GLY A 129 -6.18 -8.84 -3.30
CA GLY A 129 -6.11 -8.40 -1.91
C GLY A 129 -7.21 -9.00 -1.04
N VAL A 130 -8.47 -8.83 -1.45
CA VAL A 130 -9.64 -9.30 -0.70
C VAL A 130 -9.84 -10.82 -0.83
N GLY A 131 -9.69 -11.36 -2.03
CA GLY A 131 -10.03 -12.75 -2.35
C GLY A 131 -8.91 -13.76 -2.06
N VAL A 132 -7.65 -13.33 -2.04
CA VAL A 132 -6.49 -14.24 -1.89
C VAL A 132 -5.62 -13.87 -0.70
N LEU A 133 -5.10 -12.64 -0.67
CA LEU A 133 -4.14 -12.23 0.37
C LEU A 133 -4.77 -12.15 1.76
N THR A 134 -6.01 -11.66 1.86
CA THR A 134 -6.72 -11.56 3.14
C THR A 134 -7.01 -12.94 3.75
N PRO A 135 -7.60 -13.92 3.03
CA PRO A 135 -7.76 -15.28 3.55
C PRO A 135 -6.44 -15.95 3.94
N LEU A 136 -5.40 -15.85 3.10
CA LEU A 136 -4.10 -16.43 3.42
C LEU A 136 -3.48 -15.79 4.67
N SER A 137 -3.61 -14.47 4.84
CA SER A 137 -3.12 -13.78 6.03
C SER A 137 -3.83 -14.24 7.31
N LYS A 138 -5.15 -14.48 7.24
CA LYS A 138 -5.91 -15.07 8.35
C LYS A 138 -5.45 -16.49 8.66
N GLN A 139 -5.22 -17.31 7.62
CA GLN A 139 -4.69 -18.66 7.77
C GLN A 139 -3.30 -18.67 8.42
N ALA A 140 -2.36 -17.84 7.94
CA ALA A 140 -1.02 -17.72 8.49
C ALA A 140 -1.07 -17.32 9.98
N ARG A 141 -1.93 -16.36 10.33
CA ARG A 141 -2.12 -15.93 11.73
C ARG A 141 -2.64 -17.06 12.61
N GLN A 142 -3.62 -17.83 12.13
CA GLN A 142 -4.17 -18.96 12.89
C GLN A 142 -3.10 -20.02 13.16
N ILE A 143 -2.33 -20.42 12.14
CA ILE A 143 -1.25 -21.40 12.27
C ILE A 143 -0.16 -20.87 13.20
N ALA A 144 0.19 -19.59 13.09
CA ALA A 144 1.18 -18.97 13.98
C ALA A 144 0.74 -19.00 15.46
N MET A 145 -0.57 -18.90 15.74
CA MET A 145 -1.11 -19.00 17.10
C MET A 145 -1.12 -20.43 17.64
N THR A 146 -1.33 -21.44 16.80
CA THR A 146 -1.44 -22.85 17.24
C THR A 146 -0.10 -23.57 17.27
N SER A 147 0.73 -23.35 16.25
CA SER A 147 1.97 -24.11 16.00
C SER A 147 3.23 -23.25 16.14
N GLY A 148 3.07 -21.95 16.38
CA GLY A 148 4.15 -20.97 16.46
C GLY A 148 4.44 -20.30 15.11
N PRO A 149 4.90 -19.02 15.13
CA PRO A 149 5.10 -18.22 13.92
C PRO A 149 6.27 -18.70 13.04
N THR A 150 7.17 -19.51 13.59
CA THR A 150 8.33 -20.09 12.89
C THR A 150 8.12 -21.55 12.49
N SER A 151 6.92 -22.10 12.70
CA SER A 151 6.59 -23.46 12.26
C SER A 151 6.72 -23.61 10.74
N PRO A 152 7.10 -24.80 10.22
CA PRO A 152 7.20 -25.04 8.79
C PRO A 152 5.92 -24.68 8.02
N GLU A 153 4.75 -24.94 8.60
CA GLU A 153 3.45 -24.62 8.03
C GLU A 153 3.20 -23.10 7.96
N ALA A 154 3.52 -22.35 9.02
CA ALA A 154 3.40 -20.89 9.04
C ALA A 154 4.34 -20.23 8.01
N VAL A 155 5.57 -20.74 7.91
CA VAL A 155 6.55 -20.31 6.91
C VAL A 155 6.05 -20.58 5.50
N ALA A 156 5.50 -21.77 5.23
CA ALA A 156 4.99 -22.14 3.91
C ALA A 156 3.85 -21.22 3.44
N VAL A 157 2.87 -20.94 4.30
CA VAL A 157 1.77 -20.01 3.98
C VAL A 157 2.30 -18.59 3.77
N THR A 158 3.24 -18.15 4.60
CA THR A 158 3.86 -16.82 4.48
C THR A 158 4.59 -16.65 3.14
N LYS A 159 5.37 -17.64 2.71
CA LYS A 159 6.03 -17.63 1.38
C LYS A 159 5.01 -17.57 0.25
N LYS A 160 3.87 -18.27 0.38
CA LYS A 160 2.77 -18.17 -0.59
C LYS A 160 2.18 -16.76 -0.65
N ILE A 161 1.96 -16.11 0.49
CA ILE A 161 1.51 -14.71 0.56
C ILE A 161 2.51 -13.79 -0.16
N LEU A 162 3.81 -13.92 0.14
CA LEU A 162 4.84 -13.09 -0.49
C LEU A 162 4.93 -13.30 -2.00
N LEU A 163 4.76 -14.53 -2.48
CA LEU A 163 4.72 -14.82 -3.91
C LEU A 163 3.55 -14.12 -4.60
N VAL A 164 2.35 -14.21 -4.04
CA VAL A 164 1.15 -13.55 -4.59
C VAL A 164 1.31 -12.02 -4.53
N ALA A 165 1.81 -11.49 -3.42
CA ALA A 165 2.05 -10.06 -3.25
C ALA A 165 3.08 -9.51 -4.25
N ARG A 166 4.11 -10.29 -4.61
CA ARG A 166 5.08 -9.92 -5.65
C ARG A 166 4.44 -9.80 -7.02
N PHE A 167 3.60 -10.77 -7.38
CA PHE A 167 2.89 -10.73 -8.65
C PHE A 167 1.95 -9.53 -8.71
N ASP A 168 1.19 -9.30 -7.64
CA ASP A 168 0.32 -8.12 -7.52
C ASP A 168 1.12 -6.81 -7.61
N MET A 169 2.27 -6.72 -6.95
CA MET A 169 3.16 -5.57 -7.03
C MET A 169 3.69 -5.33 -8.44
N ALA A 170 4.03 -6.39 -9.19
CA ALA A 170 4.44 -6.25 -10.58
C ALA A 170 3.32 -5.67 -11.45
N VAL A 171 2.06 -6.11 -11.26
CA VAL A 171 0.89 -5.54 -11.93
C VAL A 171 0.72 -4.06 -11.56
N LEU A 172 0.81 -3.70 -10.27
CA LEU A 172 0.68 -2.31 -9.83
C LEU A 172 1.80 -1.41 -10.38
N LEU A 173 3.03 -1.91 -10.50
CA LEU A 173 4.11 -1.16 -11.14
C LEU A 173 3.85 -0.94 -12.63
N LEU A 174 3.27 -1.92 -13.34
CA LEU A 174 2.83 -1.72 -14.73
C LEU A 174 1.73 -0.66 -14.83
N VAL A 175 0.78 -0.63 -13.88
CA VAL A 175 -0.24 0.42 -13.80
C VAL A 175 0.40 1.80 -13.58
N VAL A 176 1.41 1.91 -12.73
CA VAL A 176 2.15 3.19 -12.53
C VAL A 176 2.81 3.64 -13.83
N VAL A 177 3.49 2.73 -14.54
CA VAL A 177 4.12 3.04 -15.83
C VAL A 177 3.07 3.50 -16.85
N ASP A 178 1.96 2.77 -16.97
CA ASP A 178 0.85 3.11 -17.85
C ASP A 178 0.26 4.50 -17.55
N MET A 179 -0.02 4.80 -16.28
CA MET A 179 -0.55 6.10 -15.84
C MET A 179 0.43 7.27 -16.03
N ALA A 180 1.74 7.00 -15.94
CA ALA A 180 2.78 8.00 -16.10
C ALA A 180 3.07 8.30 -17.58
N VAL A 181 3.18 7.26 -18.40
CA VAL A 181 3.51 7.37 -19.83
C VAL A 181 2.28 7.72 -20.66
N LYS A 182 1.09 7.24 -20.25
CA LYS A 182 -0.20 7.42 -20.95
C LYS A 182 -0.11 7.00 -22.42
N PRO A 183 0.14 5.72 -22.70
CA PRO A 183 0.26 5.27 -24.08
C PRO A 183 -1.03 5.55 -24.85
N TRP A 184 -0.87 6.03 -26.09
CA TRP A 184 -1.96 6.34 -27.02
C TRP A 184 -2.94 7.42 -26.54
N ALA A 185 -2.48 8.31 -25.65
CA ALA A 185 -3.18 9.54 -25.28
C ALA A 185 -3.01 10.66 -26.31
#